data_AF-A0A7V1QRY2-F1
#
_entry.id   AF-A0A7V1QRY2-F1
#
_cell.length_a   1.000
_cell.length_b   1.000
_cell.length_c   1.000
_cell.angle_alpha   90.00
_cell.angle_beta   90.00
_cell.angle_gamma   90.00
#
_symmetry.space_group_name_H-M   'P 1'
#
loop_
_entity.id
_entity.type
_entity.pdbx_description
1 polymer ?
#
loop_
_entity_poly.entity_id
_entity_poly.type
_entity_poly.pdbx_seq_one_letter_code
_entity_poly.pdbx_strand_id
1 'polypeptide(L)'
;MSTPEPRPFVGFTAIAGRYATDGTWLVGTALRAYQERHGLSASELAARLGISTEALGWLGMRTRPDPTAATFAREVQRLADTFRCDADLLTAILSA
;
A
#
# COMPACT_ATOMS: atom_id res chain seq x y z
N MET A 1 33.77 -11.19 15.93
CA MET A 1 32.45 -11.55 15.36
C MET A 1 31.62 -10.27 15.34
N SER A 2 31.58 -9.58 14.21
CA SER A 2 30.80 -8.35 14.08
C SER A 2 29.37 -8.72 13.71
N THR A 3 28.42 -8.42 14.60
CA THR A 3 26.99 -8.44 14.31
C THR A 3 26.69 -7.47 13.17
N PRO A 4 25.98 -7.88 12.10
CA PRO A 4 25.59 -6.94 11.05
C PRO A 4 24.60 -5.92 11.62
N GLU A 5 24.93 -4.63 11.46
CA GLU A 5 24.05 -3.53 11.85
C GLU A 5 22.70 -3.61 11.11
N PRO A 6 21.58 -3.31 11.77
CA PRO A 6 20.29 -3.20 11.10
C PRO A 6 20.36 -2.04 10.10
N ARG A 7 20.23 -2.35 8.81
CA ARG A 7 20.15 -1.32 7.78
C ARG A 7 18.89 -0.47 8.05
N PRO A 8 18.97 0.86 8.03
CA PRO A 8 17.78 1.69 8.11
C PRO A 8 16.87 1.35 6.94
N PHE A 9 15.65 0.90 7.24
CA PHE A 9 14.58 0.78 6.27
C PHE A 9 14.30 2.18 5.74
N VAL A 10 14.81 2.51 4.54
CA VAL A 10 14.60 3.82 3.92
C VAL A 10 13.10 3.99 3.77
N GLY A 11 12.55 4.85 4.63
CA GLY A 11 11.13 4.98 4.85
C GLY A 11 10.36 5.29 3.58
N PHE A 12 9.20 4.66 3.48
CA PHE A 12 8.10 4.87 2.54
C PHE A 12 7.91 6.32 2.04
N THR A 13 8.26 7.31 2.86
CA THR A 13 8.24 8.75 2.56
C THR A 13 9.11 9.16 1.37
N ALA A 14 10.31 8.59 1.18
CA ALA A 14 11.19 8.99 0.09
C ALA A 14 10.73 8.44 -1.28
N ILE A 15 10.05 7.30 -1.27
CA ILE A 15 9.55 6.62 -2.47
C ILE A 15 8.28 7.34 -2.94
N ALA A 16 7.29 7.53 -2.07
CA ALA A 16 6.01 8.14 -2.43
C ALA A 16 6.15 9.57 -3.01
N GLY A 17 7.12 10.37 -2.54
CA GLY A 17 7.37 11.73 -3.03
C GLY A 17 7.86 11.81 -4.49
N ARG A 18 8.50 10.75 -5.01
CA ARG A 18 9.08 10.74 -6.36
C ARG A 18 8.11 10.26 -7.44
N TYR A 19 7.12 9.45 -7.07
CA TYR A 19 6.10 8.92 -8.01
C TYR A 19 4.88 9.84 -8.19
N ALA A 20 4.67 10.82 -7.29
CA ALA A 20 3.65 11.83 -7.47
C ALA A 20 3.88 12.70 -8.74
N THR A 21 5.14 12.79 -9.20
CA THR A 21 5.55 13.60 -10.35
C THR A 21 5.35 12.92 -11.72
N ASP A 22 5.13 11.60 -11.78
CA ASP A 22 5.19 10.85 -13.05
C ASP A 22 3.83 10.36 -13.58
N GLY A 23 2.71 10.84 -13.02
CA GLY A 23 1.37 10.42 -13.45
C GLY A 23 1.04 8.93 -13.17
N THR A 24 1.95 8.19 -12.53
CA THR A 24 1.71 6.81 -12.11
C THR A 24 0.95 6.81 -10.78
N TRP A 25 -0.35 6.51 -10.82
CA TRP A 25 -1.14 6.27 -9.61
C TRP A 25 -0.67 4.99 -8.92
N LEU A 26 -0.01 5.13 -7.78
CA LEU A 26 0.38 4.02 -6.92
C LEU A 26 -0.68 3.74 -5.86
N VAL A 27 -0.76 2.47 -5.43
CA VAL A 27 -1.58 2.06 -4.28
C VAL A 27 -1.17 2.83 -3.02
N GLY A 28 0.10 3.18 -2.87
CA GLY A 28 0.61 3.95 -1.74
C GLY A 28 -0.07 5.31 -1.54
N THR A 29 -0.49 5.96 -2.62
CA THR A 29 -1.22 7.23 -2.56
C THR A 29 -2.61 7.04 -1.96
N ALA A 30 -3.32 5.97 -2.34
CA ALA A 30 -4.63 5.64 -1.78
C ALA A 30 -4.53 5.20 -0.30
N LEU A 31 -3.53 4.37 0.03
CA LEU A 31 -3.26 3.96 1.42
C LEU A 31 -2.96 5.16 2.31
N ARG A 32 -2.23 6.16 1.80
CA ARG A 32 -1.93 7.40 2.53
C ARG A 32 -3.18 8.24 2.74
N ALA A 33 -3.99 8.45 1.70
CA ALA A 33 -5.24 9.20 1.82
C ALA A 33 -6.19 8.55 2.84
N TYR A 34 -6.25 7.22 2.86
CA TYR A 34 -7.03 6.48 3.85
C TYR A 34 -6.48 6.65 5.28
N GLN A 35 -5.16 6.60 5.46
CA GLN A 35 -4.53 6.88 6.77
C GLN A 35 -4.86 8.28 7.27
N GLU A 36 -4.72 9.29 6.42
CA GLU A 36 -4.99 10.69 6.77
C GLU A 36 -6.48 10.90 7.11
N ARG A 37 -7.39 10.31 6.33
CA ARG A 37 -8.84 10.40 6.55
C ARG A 37 -9.29 9.73 7.85
N HIS A 38 -8.65 8.62 8.24
CA HIS A 38 -9.05 7.83 9.40
C HIS A 38 -8.12 8.01 10.62
N GLY A 39 -7.12 8.89 10.53
CA GLY A 39 -6.14 9.13 11.59
C GLY A 39 -5.31 7.89 11.96
N LEU A 40 -4.99 7.04 10.99
CA LEU A 40 -4.28 5.77 11.22
C LEU A 40 -2.78 5.90 10.98
N SER A 41 -2.01 5.24 11.81
CA SER A 41 -0.60 4.93 11.52
C SER A 41 -0.48 3.81 10.49
N ALA A 42 0.69 3.70 9.87
CA ALA A 42 1.02 2.61 8.96
C ALA A 42 0.91 1.23 9.63
N SER A 43 1.23 1.14 10.93
CA SER A 43 1.11 -0.10 11.71
C SER A 43 -0.35 -0.52 11.88
N GLU A 44 -1.23 0.43 12.19
CA GLU A 44 -2.66 0.16 12.37
C GLU A 44 -3.32 -0.21 11.04
N LEU A 45 -2.95 0.47 9.95
CA LEU A 45 -3.43 0.10 8.62
C LEU A 45 -2.95 -1.29 8.19
N ALA A 46 -1.67 -1.62 8.41
CA ALA A 46 -1.13 -2.93 8.12
C ALA A 46 -1.87 -4.03 8.92
N ALA A 47 -2.09 -3.80 10.22
CA ALA A 47 -2.86 -4.72 11.07
C ALA A 47 -4.29 -4.91 10.59
N ARG A 48 -4.97 -3.85 10.14
CA ARG A 48 -6.33 -3.93 9.58
C ARG A 48 -6.39 -4.69 8.25
N LEU A 49 -5.35 -4.56 7.43
CA LEU A 49 -5.21 -5.32 6.19
C LEU A 49 -4.73 -6.76 6.44
N GLY A 50 -4.39 -7.13 7.68
CA GLY A 50 -3.88 -8.46 8.01
C GLY A 50 -2.44 -8.72 7.54
N ILE A 51 -1.66 -7.67 7.28
CA ILE A 51 -0.28 -7.78 6.73
C ILE A 51 0.75 -7.10 7.63
N SER A 52 2.03 -7.37 7.37
CA SER A 52 3.13 -6.65 8.00
C SER A 52 3.28 -5.23 7.43
N THR A 53 3.89 -4.33 8.20
CA THR A 53 4.24 -2.97 7.75
C THR A 53 5.20 -2.99 6.57
N GLU A 54 6.07 -4.01 6.48
CA GLU A 54 6.94 -4.22 5.32
C GLU A 54 6.12 -4.57 4.07
N ALA A 55 5.21 -5.53 4.17
CA ALA A 55 4.31 -5.90 3.08
C ALA A 55 3.42 -4.73 2.64
N LEU A 56 2.99 -3.87 3.58
CA LEU A 56 2.29 -2.63 3.27
C LEU A 56 3.14 -1.68 2.42
N GLY A 57 4.45 -1.58 2.71
CA GLY A 57 5.39 -0.82 1.89
C GLY A 57 5.51 -1.37 0.47
N TRP A 58 5.63 -2.70 0.32
CA TRP A 58 5.66 -3.37 -0.98
C TRP A 58 4.34 -3.22 -1.77
N LEU A 59 3.20 -3.31 -1.09
CA LEU A 59 1.88 -3.08 -1.67
C LEU A 59 1.77 -1.64 -2.18
N GLY A 60 2.26 -0.67 -1.40
CA GLY A 60 2.22 0.74 -1.78
C GLY A 60 3.02 1.08 -3.05
N MET A 61 3.99 0.25 -3.43
CA MET A 61 4.75 0.40 -4.68
C MET A 61 4.06 -0.21 -5.90
N ARG A 62 2.93 -0.90 -5.73
CA ARG A 62 2.14 -1.43 -6.85
C ARG A 62 1.36 -0.31 -7.54
N THR A 63 1.17 -0.47 -8.85
CA THR A 63 0.25 0.36 -9.62
C THR A 63 -1.16 0.20 -9.07
N ARG A 64 -1.86 1.32 -8.86
CA ARG A 64 -3.26 1.36 -8.45
C ARG A 64 -4.12 0.91 -9.63
N PRO A 65 -4.95 -0.14 -9.46
CA PRO A 65 -6.00 -0.47 -10.42
C PRO A 65 -6.94 0.71 -10.64
N ASP A 66 -7.36 0.96 -11.88
CA ASP A 66 -8.32 2.02 -12.20
C ASP A 66 -9.72 1.63 -11.67
N PRO A 67 -10.33 2.41 -10.77
CA PRO A 67 -11.64 2.10 -10.19
C PRO A 67 -12.79 2.12 -11.23
N THR A 68 -12.61 2.76 -12.37
CA THR A 68 -13.61 2.81 -13.45
C THR A 68 -13.48 1.65 -14.44
N ALA A 69 -12.37 0.91 -14.40
CA ALA A 69 -12.15 -0.22 -15.29
C ALA A 69 -12.99 -1.44 -14.86
N ALA A 70 -13.55 -2.15 -15.84
CA ALA A 70 -14.28 -3.40 -15.59
C ALA A 70 -13.39 -4.50 -14.96
N THR A 71 -12.07 -4.36 -15.05
CA THR A 71 -11.09 -5.29 -14.45
C THR A 71 -10.73 -4.96 -13.01
N PHE A 72 -11.22 -3.84 -12.45
CA PHE A 72 -10.84 -3.33 -11.13
C PHE A 72 -10.93 -4.39 -10.05
N ALA A 73 -12.11 -4.98 -9.83
CA ALA A 73 -12.34 -5.96 -8.77
C ALA A 73 -11.39 -7.16 -8.89
N ARG A 74 -11.14 -7.62 -10.12
CA ARG A 74 -10.21 -8.73 -10.39
C ARG A 74 -8.76 -8.36 -10.09
N GLU A 75 -8.35 -7.14 -10.40
CA GLU A 75 -7.00 -6.65 -10.12
C GLU A 75 -6.76 -6.43 -8.63
N VAL A 76 -7.75 -5.88 -7.92
CA VAL A 76 -7.71 -5.75 -6.46
C VAL A 76 -7.65 -7.13 -5.81
N GLN A 77 -8.46 -8.09 -6.24
CA GLN A 77 -8.40 -9.46 -5.72
C GLN A 77 -7.01 -10.08 -5.93
N ARG A 78 -6.40 -9.92 -7.11
CA ARG A 78 -5.03 -10.41 -7.36
C ARG A 78 -4.01 -9.78 -6.45
N LEU A 79 -4.12 -8.49 -6.16
CA LEU A 79 -3.26 -7.81 -5.20
C LEU A 79 -3.47 -8.38 -3.80
N ALA A 80 -4.72 -8.55 -3.37
CA ALA A 80 -5.04 -9.11 -2.07
C ALA A 80 -4.48 -10.53 -1.89
N ASP A 81 -4.64 -11.39 -2.90
CA ASP A 81 -4.08 -12.75 -2.88
C ASP A 81 -2.54 -12.75 -2.83
N THR A 82 -1.91 -11.85 -3.60
CA THR A 82 -0.44 -11.72 -3.66
C THR A 82 0.16 -11.32 -2.31
N PHE A 83 -0.50 -10.39 -1.61
CA PHE A 83 -0.05 -9.87 -0.33
C PHE A 83 -0.68 -10.58 0.87
N ARG A 84 -1.61 -11.53 0.61
CA ARG A 84 -2.44 -12.20 1.62
C ARG A 84 -3.11 -11.20 2.57
N CYS A 85 -3.71 -10.16 2.00
CA CYS A 85 -4.39 -9.11 2.75
C CYS A 85 -5.91 -9.16 2.56
N ASP A 86 -6.61 -8.37 3.37
CA ASP A 86 -8.07 -8.21 3.29
C ASP A 86 -8.48 -7.52 1.96
N ALA A 87 -9.14 -8.28 1.09
CA ALA A 87 -9.55 -7.82 -0.24
C ALA A 87 -10.68 -6.79 -0.20
N ASP A 88 -11.60 -6.90 0.75
CA ASP A 88 -12.73 -5.98 0.90
C ASP A 88 -12.25 -4.61 1.36
N LEU A 89 -11.38 -4.59 2.38
CA LEU A 89 -10.75 -3.37 2.85
C LEU A 89 -9.86 -2.73 1.78
N LEU A 90 -9.07 -3.55 1.06
CA LEU A 90 -8.24 -3.04 -0.03
C LEU A 90 -9.10 -2.42 -1.14
N THR A 91 -10.22 -3.06 -1.50
CA THR A 91 -11.18 -2.51 -2.46
C THR A 91 -11.72 -1.17 -2.00
N ALA A 92 -12.19 -1.07 -0.76
CA ALA A 92 -12.73 0.17 -0.19
C ALA A 92 -11.71 1.32 -0.20
N ILE A 93 -10.43 1.03 0.05
CA ILE A 93 -9.34 2.00 -0.02
C ILE A 93 -9.10 2.47 -1.46
N LEU A 94 -9.13 1.53 -2.43
CA LEU A 94 -8.78 1.81 -3.82
C LEU A 94 -9.94 2.38 -4.64
N SER A 95 -11.18 2.24 -4.17
CA SER A 95 -12.38 2.83 -4.78
C SER A 95 -12.77 4.20 -4.21
N ALA A 96 -12.08 4.66 -3.15
CA ALA A 96 -12.26 5.97 -2.53
C ALA A 96 -11.54 7.08 -3.31
#